data_AF-A0A6J4N5F1-F1
#
_entry.id   AF-A0A6J4N5F1-F1
#
_cell.length_a   1.000
_cell.length_b   1.000
_cell.length_c   1.000
_cell.angle_alpha   90.00
_cell.angle_beta   90.00
_cell.angle_gamma   90.00
#
_symmetry.space_group_name_H-M   'P 1'
#
loop_
_entity.id
_entity.type
_entity.pdbx_description
1 polymer ?
#
loop_
_entity_poly.entity_id
_entity_poly.type
_entity_poly.pdbx_seq_one_letter_code
_entity_poly.pdbx_strand_id
1 'polypeptide(L)' 'MRYAIVIEKTNGNYSAYAPDVLGCAATGATLEEEHILRLGE' A
#
# COMPACT_ATOMS: atom_id res chain seq x y z
N MET A 1 -8.35 -5.48 13.74
CA MET A 1 -8.65 -4.07 13.42
C MET A 1 -8.59 -3.90 11.92
N ARG A 2 -9.36 -2.98 11.33
CA ARG A 2 -9.39 -2.72 9.88
C ARG A 2 -9.00 -1.26 9.68
N TYR A 3 -8.09 -1.01 8.74
CA TYR A 3 -7.66 0.34 8.37
C TYR A 3 -8.10 0.61 6.94
N ALA A 4 -8.40 1.87 6.63
CA ALA A 4 -8.58 2.27 5.25
C ALA A 4 -7.21 2.34 4.58
N ILE A 5 -7.09 1.73 3.41
CA ILE A 5 -5.92 1.84 2.56
C ILE A 5 -6.31 2.70 1.36
N VAL A 6 -5.52 3.72 1.08
CA VAL A 6 -5.59 4.49 -0.16
C VAL A 6 -4.71 3.77 -1.18
N ILE A 7 -5.28 3.40 -2.32
CA ILE A 7 -4.56 2.81 -3.46
C ILE A 7 -4.58 3.81 -4.60
N GLU A 8 -3.40 4.27 -5.00
CA GLU A 8 -3.19 5.22 -6.09
C GLU A 8 -2.56 4.51 -7.29
N LYS A 9 -3.24 4.58 -8.44
CA LYS A 9 -2.69 4.07 -9.70
C LYS A 9 -1.81 5.13 -10.34
N THR A 10 -0.54 4.80 -10.57
CA THR A 10 0.39 5.64 -11.34
C THR A 10 0.66 5.01 -12.71
N ASN A 11 1.53 5.63 -13.51
CA ASN A 11 1.82 5.20 -14.88
C ASN A 11 2.64 3.89 -14.91
N GLY A 12 1.96 2.76 -14.73
CA GLY A 12 2.52 1.41 -14.80
C GLY A 12 2.75 0.73 -13.45
N ASN A 13 2.39 1.35 -12.33
CA ASN A 13 2.41 0.74 -11.01
C ASN A 13 1.27 1.27 -10.13
N TYR A 14 1.15 0.69 -8.95
CA TYR A 14 0.21 1.06 -7.90
C TYR A 14 1.00 1.38 -6.64
N SER A 15 0.56 2.41 -5.92
CA SER A 15 1.07 2.76 -4.62
C SER A 15 -0.06 2.70 -3.62
N ALA A 16 0.21 2.12 -2.46
CA ALA A 16 -0.76 2.09 -1.38
C ALA A 16 -0.18 2.47 -0.04
N TYR A 17 -0.99 3.15 0.74
CA TYR A 17 -0.64 3.59 2.08
C TYR A 17 -1.86 3.70 2.97
N ALA A 18 -1.62 3.62 4.28
CA ALA A 18 -2.64 3.87 5.29
C ALA A 18 -2.44 5.29 5.86
N PRO A 19 -3.37 6.24 5.66
CA PRO A 19 -3.23 7.59 6.20
C PRO A 19 -3.26 7.61 7.74
N ASP A 20 -3.91 6.63 8.36
CA ASP A 20 -4.02 6.49 9.81
C ASP A 20 -2.83 5.76 10.47
N VAL A 21 -1.95 5.13 9.67
CA VAL A 21 -0.82 4.34 10.20
C VAL A 21 0.50 4.87 9.62
N LEU A 22 1.25 5.56 10.47
CA LEU A 22 2.58 6.07 10.13
C LEU A 22 3.53 4.91 9.79
N GLY A 23 4.25 5.02 8.67
CA GLY A 23 5.21 4.01 8.22
C GLY A 23 4.62 2.85 7.39
N CYS A 24 3.32 2.88 7.08
CA CYS A 24 2.68 1.89 6.22
C CYS A 24 2.54 2.42 4.79
N ALA A 25 3.50 2.06 3.93
CA ALA A 25 3.46 2.33 2.49
C ALA A 25 4.02 1.14 1.69
N ALA A 26 3.43 0.85 0.53
CA ALA A 26 3.82 -0.20 -0.39
C ALA A 26 3.67 0.27 -1.85
N THR A 27 4.47 -0.29 -2.75
CA THR A 27 4.38 -0.05 -4.19
C THR A 27 4.49 -1.37 -4.93
N GLY A 28 3.62 -1.61 -5.91
CA GLY A 28 3.60 -2.85 -6.70
C GLY A 28 3.27 -2.58 -8.17
N ALA A 29 3.73 -3.42 -9.09
CA ALA A 29 3.41 -3.26 -10.52
C ALA A 29 1.96 -3.66 -10.86
N THR A 30 1.34 -4.48 -9.99
CA THR A 30 -0.04 -4.95 -10.13
C THR A 30 -0.77 -4.85 -8.80
N LEU A 31 -2.10 -4.80 -8.83
CA LEU A 31 -2.93 -4.78 -7.62
C LEU A 31 -2.75 -6.04 -6.74
N GLU A 32 -2.44 -7.19 -7.35
CA GLU A 32 -2.15 -8.42 -6.61
C GLU A 32 -0.74 -8.41 -5.99
N GLU A 33 0.22 -7.74 -6.64
CA GLU A 33 1.59 -7.62 -6.16
C GLU A 33 1.78 -6.54 -5.10
N GLU A 34 0.79 -5.65 -4.97
CA GLU A 34 0.70 -4.69 -3.89
C GLU A 34 0.39 -5.39 -2.55
N HIS A 35 1.39 -6.11 -2.03
CA HIS A 35 1.38 -6.66 -0.69
C HIS A 35 1.54 -5.53 0.34
N ILE A 36 0.44 -4.86 0.65
CA ILE A 36 0.29 -3.99 1.82
C ILE A 36 0.34 -4.88 3.07
N LEU A 37 1.52 -5.37 3.44
CA LEU A 37 1.93 -5.80 4.77
C LEU A 37 3.22 -6.63 4.66
N ARG A 38 4.36 -5.95 4.53
CA ARG A 38 5.52 -6.29 5.35
C ARG A 38 5.78 -5.08 6.24
N LEU A 39 4.86 -4.87 7.19
CA LEU A 39 5.14 -4.01 8.33
C LEU A 39 6.40 -4.56 8.99
N GLY A 40 7.36 -3.66 9.24
CA GLY A 40 8.71 -3.98 9.67
C GLY A 40 8.79 -4.98 10.82
N GLU A 41 9.95 -5.61 10.89
CA GLU A 41 10.65 -5.77 12.16
C GLU A 41 10.58 -4.51 13.04
#